data_AF-A0A9P8XS33-F1
#
_entry.id   AF-A0A9P8XS33-F1
#
_cell.length_a   1.000
_cell.length_b   1.000
_cell.length_c   1.000
_cell.angle_alpha   90.00
_cell.angle_beta   90.00
_cell.angle_gamma   90.00
#
_symmetry.space_group_name_H-M   'P 1'
#
loop_
_entity.id
_entity.type
_entity.pdbx_description
1 polymer ?
#
loop_
_entity_poly.entity_id
_entity_poly.type
_entity_poly.pdbx_seq_one_letter_code
_entity_poly.pdbx_strand_id
1 'polypeptide(L)'
;MTTIKALARRQNSKRETWAADFVVGKGSGQIILLHGPLLSLPVADIGTVETRVERELLKWFSLAEAWNAVLLVDEADIFLERRQNRDLARNGLVSAFLRRMEYFKGLLFLTTNRVGQIDDAFISRVHVAIGYEALSPDSRAKIWQGFFRKLAKEKAGKIQISTGAKKWVLDRAASGESQMNGRDIRNALQTAITLAEAEHEEDPDFDAEKMTVIVGQSHFQRVLDITNKFHSYVYVQSIRREDERKRAAARQDRNDYWHMESQADP
;
A
#
# COMPACT_ATOMS: atom_id res chain seq x y z
N MET A 1 -6.07 -11.10 -22.86
CA MET A 1 -6.89 -10.04 -23.48
C MET A 1 -8.25 -9.85 -22.79
N THR A 2 -8.99 -10.91 -22.45
CA THR A 2 -10.33 -10.83 -21.83
C THR A 2 -10.38 -10.04 -20.52
N THR A 3 -9.44 -10.26 -19.59
CA THR A 3 -9.40 -9.55 -18.30
C THR A 3 -9.23 -8.03 -18.45
N ILE A 4 -8.39 -7.60 -19.40
CA ILE A 4 -8.16 -6.17 -19.68
C ILE A 4 -9.41 -5.56 -20.32
N LYS A 5 -10.08 -6.26 -21.24
CA LYS A 5 -11.35 -5.81 -21.82
C LYS A 5 -12.45 -5.68 -20.77
N ALA A 6 -12.56 -6.61 -19.83
CA ALA A 6 -13.52 -6.56 -18.73
C ALA A 6 -13.26 -5.36 -17.79
N LEU A 7 -11.99 -5.13 -17.41
CA LEU A 7 -11.61 -3.97 -16.58
C LEU A 7 -11.85 -2.63 -17.31
N ALA A 8 -11.58 -2.58 -18.61
CA ALA A 8 -11.81 -1.38 -19.42
C ALA A 8 -13.32 -1.08 -19.59
N ARG A 9 -14.15 -2.09 -19.85
CA ARG A 9 -15.63 -1.95 -19.90
C ARG A 9 -16.17 -1.44 -18.57
N ARG A 10 -15.63 -1.94 -17.45
CA ARG A 10 -16.01 -1.50 -16.12
C ARG A 10 -15.71 -0.03 -15.85
N GLN A 11 -14.58 0.50 -16.30
CA GLN A 11 -14.28 1.94 -16.16
C GLN A 11 -15.21 2.84 -16.99
N ASN A 12 -15.74 2.33 -18.10
CA ASN A 12 -16.57 3.10 -19.03
C ASN A 12 -18.08 2.95 -18.77
N SER A 13 -18.48 2.15 -17.77
CA SER A 13 -19.86 1.86 -17.41
C SER A 13 -20.47 2.96 -16.53
N LYS A 14 -21.69 3.42 -16.86
CA LYS A 14 -22.48 4.38 -16.05
C LYS A 14 -23.21 3.75 -14.85
N ARG A 15 -23.09 2.43 -14.60
CA ARG A 15 -23.78 1.73 -13.50
C ARG A 15 -22.98 1.82 -12.18
N GLU A 16 -23.68 1.91 -11.05
CA GLU A 16 -23.07 1.83 -9.71
C GLU A 16 -22.46 0.43 -9.46
N THR A 17 -21.14 0.33 -9.63
CA THR A 17 -20.40 -0.91 -9.38
C THR A 17 -20.05 -1.08 -7.91
N TRP A 18 -20.07 -2.32 -7.42
CA TRP A 18 -19.68 -2.63 -6.05
C TRP A 18 -18.18 -2.42 -5.84
N ALA A 19 -17.79 -1.86 -4.70
CA ALA A 19 -16.40 -1.76 -4.27
C ALA A 19 -16.17 -2.54 -2.97
N ALA A 20 -15.12 -3.35 -2.95
CA ALA A 20 -14.74 -4.12 -1.78
C ALA A 20 -14.27 -3.28 -0.57
N ASP A 21 -14.13 -1.96 -0.70
CA ASP A 21 -13.60 -1.08 0.36
C ASP A 21 -14.52 -1.01 1.59
N PHE A 22 -13.98 -1.26 2.79
CA PHE A 22 -14.69 -1.18 4.08
C PHE A 22 -14.99 0.26 4.53
N VAL A 23 -14.27 1.25 4.00
CA VAL A 23 -14.51 2.67 4.19
C VAL A 23 -14.43 3.30 2.81
N VAL A 24 -15.38 4.17 2.47
CA VAL A 24 -15.31 4.98 1.25
C VAL A 24 -14.05 5.84 1.35
N GLY A 25 -12.96 5.41 0.69
CA GLY A 25 -11.72 6.18 0.62
C GLY A 25 -10.45 5.63 1.30
N LYS A 26 -10.41 4.48 2.01
CA LYS A 26 -9.14 3.75 2.34
C LYS A 26 -9.38 2.44 3.13
N GLY A 27 -8.49 1.46 2.93
CA GLY A 27 -8.61 0.07 3.42
C GLY A 27 -7.80 -0.28 4.67
N SER A 28 -8.26 -1.33 5.37
CA SER A 28 -7.66 -2.01 6.53
C SER A 28 -7.32 -1.15 7.76
N GLY A 29 -8.17 -0.19 8.10
CA GLY A 29 -7.93 0.71 9.23
C GLY A 29 -8.08 0.05 10.60
N GLN A 30 -7.10 0.27 11.47
CA GLN A 30 -7.33 0.36 12.91
C GLN A 30 -8.06 1.69 13.17
N ILE A 31 -9.09 1.67 14.01
CA ILE A 31 -9.82 2.89 14.37
C ILE A 31 -9.09 3.52 15.55
N ILE A 32 -8.35 4.60 15.27
CA ILE A 32 -7.77 5.44 16.31
C ILE A 32 -8.76 6.57 16.57
N LEU A 33 -9.35 6.58 17.76
CA LEU A 33 -10.23 7.66 18.19
C LEU A 33 -9.36 8.81 18.69
N LEU A 34 -9.31 9.88 17.91
CA LEU A 34 -8.59 11.10 18.25
C LEU A 34 -9.61 12.15 18.73
N HIS A 35 -9.32 12.80 19.84
CA HIS A 35 -10.06 13.98 20.27
C HIS A 35 -9.39 15.23 19.68
N GLY A 36 -10.01 15.84 18.68
CA GLY A 36 -9.53 17.10 18.08
C GLY A 36 -9.52 17.09 16.54
N PRO A 37 -9.24 18.24 15.90
CA PRO A 37 -9.14 18.34 14.45
C PRO A 37 -7.95 17.53 13.91
N LEU A 38 -8.10 16.91 12.73
CA LEU A 38 -7.04 16.20 12.01
C LEU A 38 -6.66 16.99 10.76
N LEU A 39 -5.38 17.36 10.64
CA LEU A 39 -4.81 17.97 9.45
C LEU A 39 -3.99 16.92 8.70
N SER A 40 -4.40 16.58 7.48
CA SER A 40 -3.68 15.63 6.63
C SER A 40 -2.88 16.37 5.57
N LEU A 41 -1.59 16.09 5.51
CA LEU A 41 -0.63 16.64 4.57
C LEU A 41 -0.12 15.53 3.63
N PRO A 42 -0.57 15.50 2.36
CA PRO A 42 0.03 14.65 1.35
C PRO A 42 1.39 15.20 0.95
N VAL A 43 2.44 14.39 1.00
CA VAL A 43 3.80 14.82 0.64
C VAL A 43 3.91 15.28 -0.82
N ALA A 44 3.05 14.73 -1.70
CA ALA A 44 2.94 15.15 -3.09
C ALA A 44 2.59 16.64 -3.26
N ASP A 45 1.84 17.23 -2.31
CA ASP A 45 1.38 18.62 -2.38
C ASP A 45 2.47 19.62 -2.01
N ILE A 46 3.56 19.15 -1.40
CA ILE A 46 4.65 19.98 -0.88
C ILE A 46 5.67 20.32 -2.00
N GLY A 47 5.76 19.48 -3.04
CA GLY A 47 6.71 19.61 -4.14
C GLY A 47 8.14 19.20 -3.78
N THR A 48 9.10 19.48 -4.66
CA THR A 48 10.51 19.06 -4.52
C THR A 48 11.51 20.21 -4.37
N VAL A 49 11.02 21.46 -4.42
CA VAL A 49 11.88 22.66 -4.32
C VAL A 49 12.10 22.98 -2.86
N GLU A 50 13.35 22.87 -2.40
CA GLU A 50 13.76 22.96 -0.99
C GLU A 50 13.14 24.15 -0.23
N THR A 51 13.27 25.36 -0.76
CA THR A 51 12.79 26.59 -0.12
C THR A 51 11.26 26.67 0.00
N ARG A 52 10.54 26.04 -0.95
CA ARG A 52 9.08 25.97 -0.93
C ARG A 52 8.60 24.91 0.07
N VAL A 53 9.28 23.77 0.08
CA VAL A 53 8.97 22.65 0.96
C VAL A 53 9.15 23.04 2.43
N GLU A 54 10.25 23.71 2.79
CA GLU A 54 10.45 24.17 4.16
C GLU A 54 9.33 25.14 4.58
N ARG A 55 8.93 26.07 3.71
CA ARG A 55 7.86 27.05 4.00
C ARG A 55 6.51 26.37 4.19
N GLU A 56 6.15 25.43 3.31
CA GLU A 56 4.89 24.70 3.43
C GLU A 56 4.88 23.82 4.68
N LEU A 57 5.96 23.08 4.96
CA LEU A 57 6.08 22.31 6.21
C LEU A 57 5.90 23.22 7.44
N LEU A 58 6.55 24.38 7.46
CA LEU A 58 6.44 25.33 8.57
C LEU A 58 5.00 25.80 8.76
N LYS A 59 4.32 26.14 7.66
CA LYS A 59 2.91 26.52 7.67
C LYS A 59 2.02 25.41 8.23
N TRP A 60 2.18 24.16 7.79
CA TRP A 60 1.36 23.04 8.27
C TRP A 60 1.59 22.71 9.74
N PHE A 61 2.85 22.72 10.19
CA PHE A 61 3.19 22.52 11.60
C PHE A 61 2.61 23.64 12.46
N SER A 62 2.77 24.91 12.07
CA SER A 62 2.20 26.04 12.81
C SER A 62 0.67 26.03 12.82
N LEU A 63 0.01 25.63 11.73
CA LEU A 63 -1.45 25.46 11.70
C LEU A 63 -1.91 24.35 12.65
N ALA A 64 -1.19 23.22 12.68
CA ALA A 64 -1.50 22.12 13.58
C ALA A 64 -1.35 22.53 15.04
N GLU A 65 -0.29 23.26 15.40
CA GLU A 65 -0.12 23.82 16.75
C GLU A 65 -1.22 24.83 17.10
N ALA A 66 -1.51 25.77 16.19
CA ALA A 66 -2.51 26.81 16.42
C ALA A 66 -3.92 26.24 16.63
N TRP A 67 -4.25 25.14 15.97
CA TRP A 67 -5.56 24.48 16.09
C TRP A 67 -5.58 23.35 17.10
N ASN A 68 -4.47 23.09 17.80
CA ASN A 68 -4.28 21.91 18.64
C ASN A 68 -4.72 20.62 17.90
N ALA A 69 -4.35 20.56 16.62
CA ALA A 69 -4.73 19.51 15.69
C ALA A 69 -3.70 18.41 15.67
N VAL A 70 -4.16 17.20 15.38
CA VAL A 70 -3.29 16.10 15.01
C VAL A 70 -2.81 16.31 13.59
N LEU A 71 -1.50 16.31 13.36
CA LEU A 71 -0.90 16.41 12.04
C LEU A 71 -0.59 15.01 11.51
N LEU A 72 -1.14 14.65 10.36
CA LEU A 72 -0.84 13.41 9.64
C LEU A 72 -0.04 13.75 8.38
N VAL A 73 1.20 13.26 8.29
CA VAL A 73 1.98 13.32 7.04
C VAL A 73 1.96 11.93 6.42
N ASP A 74 1.25 11.81 5.29
CA ASP A 74 1.06 10.53 4.59
C ASP A 74 2.13 10.34 3.52
N GLU A 75 2.73 9.14 3.47
CA GLU A 75 3.81 8.79 2.54
C GLU A 75 5.06 9.69 2.71
N ALA A 76 5.48 9.86 3.97
CA ALA A 76 6.65 10.65 4.39
C ALA A 76 8.01 10.11 3.90
N ASP A 77 8.02 9.10 3.02
CA ASP A 77 9.18 8.39 2.49
C ASP A 77 10.36 9.32 2.14
N ILE A 78 10.10 10.41 1.41
CA ILE A 78 11.13 11.36 0.95
C ILE A 78 11.84 12.05 2.13
N PHE A 79 11.12 12.30 3.22
CA PHE A 79 11.64 12.94 4.43
C PHE A 79 12.31 11.96 5.38
N LEU A 80 11.92 10.67 5.33
CA LEU A 80 12.46 9.65 6.22
C LEU A 80 13.70 8.98 5.65
N GLU A 81 13.85 8.96 4.33
CA GLU A 81 14.89 8.18 3.65
C GLU A 81 16.30 8.76 3.91
N ARG A 82 17.26 7.88 4.25
CA ARG A 82 18.66 8.18 4.57
C ARG A 82 19.29 9.19 3.60
N ARG A 83 20.02 10.14 4.19
CA ARG A 83 20.78 11.15 3.44
C ARG A 83 21.78 10.49 2.50
N GLN A 84 21.85 10.97 1.26
CA GLN A 84 22.79 10.46 0.25
C GLN A 84 23.81 11.54 -0.10
N ASN A 85 25.10 11.18 -0.19
CA ASN A 85 26.19 12.15 -0.44
C ASN A 85 26.04 12.98 -1.72
N ARG A 86 25.21 12.55 -2.67
CA ARG A 86 25.06 13.20 -3.99
C ARG A 86 23.82 14.08 -4.12
N ASP A 87 22.95 14.13 -3.11
CA ASP A 87 21.67 14.87 -3.18
C ASP A 87 21.55 15.91 -2.08
N LEU A 88 22.22 17.05 -2.29
CA LEU A 88 22.24 18.18 -1.34
C LEU A 88 20.85 18.75 -1.08
N ALA A 89 20.03 18.91 -2.13
CA ALA A 89 18.70 19.49 -2.01
C ALA A 89 17.79 18.60 -1.15
N ARG A 90 17.79 17.28 -1.38
CA ARG A 90 17.03 16.35 -0.56
C ARG A 90 17.57 16.26 0.87
N ASN A 91 18.88 16.27 1.06
CA ASN A 91 19.46 16.27 2.41
C ASN A 91 19.06 17.52 3.21
N GLY A 92 18.93 18.67 2.54
CA GLY A 92 18.37 19.89 3.10
C GLY A 92 16.93 19.70 3.58
N LEU A 93 16.08 19.05 2.77
CA LEU A 93 14.70 18.70 3.13
C LEU A 93 14.60 17.80 4.37
N VAL A 94 15.36 16.70 4.38
CA VAL A 94 15.40 15.77 5.52
C VAL A 94 15.85 16.50 6.78
N SER A 95 16.87 17.35 6.68
CA SER A 95 17.40 18.12 7.81
C SER A 95 16.41 19.17 8.32
N ALA A 96 15.71 19.86 7.42
CA ALA A 96 14.66 20.80 7.77
C ALA A 96 13.49 20.10 8.47
N PHE A 97 13.07 18.94 7.97
CA PHE A 97 11.99 18.15 8.56
C PHE A 97 12.35 17.65 9.97
N LEU A 98 13.53 17.06 10.16
CA LEU A 98 14.03 16.61 11.48
C LEU A 98 14.05 17.75 12.50
N ARG A 99 14.54 18.93 12.09
CA ARG A 99 14.54 20.13 12.94
C ARG A 99 13.12 20.51 13.35
N ARG A 100 12.15 20.46 12.44
CA ARG A 100 10.75 20.82 12.75
C ARG A 100 10.08 19.82 13.68
N MET A 101 10.34 18.53 13.49
CA MET A 101 9.84 17.49 14.40
C MET A 101 10.32 17.69 15.84
N GLU A 102 11.57 18.14 16.01
CA GLU A 102 12.15 18.35 17.35
C GLU A 102 11.47 19.47 18.13
N TYR A 103 11.01 20.53 17.45
CA TYR A 103 10.35 21.67 18.08
C TYR A 103 8.81 21.61 18.06
N PHE A 104 8.23 20.63 17.37
CA PHE A 104 6.78 20.54 17.20
C PHE A 104 6.07 20.24 18.51
N LYS A 105 5.12 21.10 18.88
CA LYS A 105 4.32 20.96 20.11
C LYS A 105 2.91 20.47 19.78
N GLY A 106 2.82 19.24 19.31
CA GLY A 106 1.54 18.61 18.96
C GLY A 106 1.67 17.12 18.71
N LEU A 107 0.59 16.50 18.24
CA LEU A 107 0.58 15.08 17.89
C LEU A 107 0.84 14.90 16.40
N LEU A 108 1.93 14.21 16.07
CA LEU A 108 2.37 13.95 14.70
C LEU A 108 2.26 12.46 14.37
N PHE A 109 1.47 12.12 13.35
CA PHE A 109 1.42 10.80 12.74
C PHE A 109 2.14 10.82 11.40
N LEU A 110 2.98 9.81 11.16
CA LEU A 110 3.75 9.66 9.94
C LEU A 110 3.50 8.27 9.39
N THR A 111 3.26 8.17 8.08
CA THR A 111 3.18 6.88 7.37
C THR A 111 4.34 6.77 6.39
N THR A 112 4.87 5.57 6.23
CA THR A 112 5.95 5.28 5.28
C THR A 112 5.86 3.85 4.79
N ASN A 113 6.19 3.65 3.53
CA ASN A 113 6.32 2.32 2.92
C ASN A 113 7.80 1.85 2.88
N ARG A 114 8.74 2.68 3.37
CA ARG A 114 10.20 2.48 3.20
C ARG A 114 10.96 2.36 4.52
N VAL A 115 10.50 1.45 5.38
CA VAL A 115 11.07 1.26 6.73
C VAL A 115 12.57 0.95 6.71
N GLY A 116 13.05 0.15 5.74
CA GLY A 116 14.46 -0.25 5.64
C GLY A 116 15.42 0.86 5.18
N GLN A 117 14.92 2.05 4.87
CA GLN A 117 15.73 3.18 4.40
C GLN A 117 15.64 4.39 5.33
N ILE A 118 15.05 4.25 6.53
CA ILE A 118 14.87 5.35 7.45
C ILE A 118 16.23 5.84 8.01
N ASP A 119 16.42 7.15 8.11
CA ASP A 119 17.58 7.79 8.77
C ASP A 119 17.53 7.56 10.29
N ASP A 120 18.63 7.12 10.87
CA ASP A 120 18.67 6.74 12.30
C ASP A 120 18.36 7.96 13.21
N ALA A 121 18.64 9.19 12.77
CA ALA A 121 18.30 10.42 13.50
C ALA A 121 16.78 10.69 13.55
N PHE A 122 16.02 10.10 12.63
CA PHE A 122 14.57 10.14 12.68
C PHE A 122 14.03 9.15 13.71
N ILE A 123 14.56 7.92 13.73
CA ILE A 123 14.13 6.87 14.67
C ILE A 123 14.31 7.34 16.11
N SER A 124 15.40 8.04 16.43
CA SER A 124 15.64 8.57 17.78
C SER A 124 14.64 9.62 18.26
N ARG A 125 13.85 10.21 17.35
CA ARG A 125 12.81 11.23 17.65
C ARG A 125 11.38 10.66 17.59
N VAL A 126 11.22 9.39 17.24
CA VAL A 126 9.92 8.72 17.20
C VAL A 126 9.62 8.09 18.56
N HIS A 127 8.52 8.53 19.18
CA HIS A 127 8.08 8.00 20.48
C HIS A 127 7.49 6.59 20.35
N VAL A 128 6.71 6.34 19.30
CA VAL A 128 6.04 5.05 19.05
C VAL A 128 6.16 4.72 17.56
N ALA A 129 6.73 3.56 17.26
CA ALA A 129 6.78 3.01 15.91
C ALA A 129 5.84 1.80 15.83
N ILE A 130 4.86 1.85 14.93
CA ILE A 130 3.92 0.75 14.68
C ILE A 130 4.32 0.08 13.36
N GLY A 131 4.92 -1.10 13.47
CA GLY A 131 5.24 -1.94 12.32
C GLY A 131 4.06 -2.83 11.94
N TYR A 132 3.75 -2.89 10.64
CA TYR A 132 2.81 -3.88 10.12
C TYR A 132 3.57 -5.05 9.52
N GLU A 133 3.40 -6.22 10.12
CA GLU A 133 3.96 -7.46 9.58
C GLU A 133 3.19 -7.94 8.34
N ALA A 134 3.83 -8.81 7.56
CA ALA A 134 3.15 -9.50 6.49
C ALA A 134 1.97 -10.31 7.03
N LEU A 135 0.87 -10.36 6.27
CA LEU A 135 -0.32 -11.09 6.70
C LEU A 135 0.00 -12.58 6.89
N SER A 136 -0.38 -13.14 8.04
CA SER A 136 -0.36 -14.60 8.24
C SER A 136 -1.41 -15.29 7.36
N PRO A 137 -1.28 -16.60 7.06
CA PRO A 137 -2.31 -17.35 6.35
C PRO A 137 -3.71 -17.20 6.98
N ASP A 138 -3.79 -17.28 8.31
CA ASP A 138 -5.03 -17.08 9.06
C ASP A 138 -5.61 -15.67 8.89
N SER A 139 -4.74 -14.65 8.91
CA SER A 139 -5.16 -13.26 8.71
C SER A 139 -5.70 -13.05 7.29
N ARG A 140 -5.04 -13.63 6.28
CA ARG A 140 -5.54 -13.60 4.89
C ARG A 140 -6.91 -14.28 4.77
N ALA A 141 -7.09 -15.45 5.37
CA ALA A 141 -8.36 -16.15 5.37
C ALA A 141 -9.47 -15.32 6.04
N LYS A 142 -9.18 -14.67 7.19
CA LYS A 142 -10.11 -13.76 7.86
C LYS A 142 -10.49 -12.56 6.99
N ILE A 143 -9.53 -11.96 6.28
CA ILE A 143 -9.79 -10.84 5.36
C ILE A 143 -10.69 -11.27 4.20
N TRP A 144 -10.42 -12.42 3.57
CA TRP A 144 -11.27 -13.00 2.53
C TRP A 144 -12.70 -13.23 3.02
N GLN A 145 -12.86 -13.85 4.19
CA GLN A 145 -14.18 -14.04 4.79
C GLN A 145 -14.88 -12.72 5.06
N GLY A 146 -14.16 -11.70 5.55
CA GLY A 146 -14.68 -10.36 5.78
C GLY A 146 -15.25 -9.75 4.50
N PHE A 147 -14.50 -9.80 3.40
CA PHE A 147 -14.96 -9.30 2.11
C PHE A 147 -16.15 -10.09 1.56
N PHE A 148 -16.15 -11.42 1.71
CA PHE A 148 -17.31 -12.24 1.30
C PHE A 148 -18.58 -11.89 2.07
N ARG A 149 -18.48 -11.66 3.38
CA ARG A 149 -19.61 -11.21 4.21
C ARG A 149 -20.10 -9.83 3.78
N LYS A 150 -19.18 -8.90 3.52
CA LYS A 150 -19.51 -7.56 3.02
C LYS A 150 -20.26 -7.61 1.69
N LEU A 151 -19.75 -8.37 0.72
CA LEU A 151 -20.40 -8.57 -0.58
C LEU A 151 -21.81 -9.14 -0.44
N ALA A 152 -21.96 -10.19 0.39
CA ALA A 152 -23.25 -10.81 0.63
C ALA A 152 -24.26 -9.84 1.27
N LYS A 153 -23.80 -8.92 2.12
CA LYS A 153 -24.64 -7.89 2.75
C LYS A 153 -25.02 -6.77 1.77
N GLU A 154 -24.07 -6.27 0.98
CA GLU A 154 -24.26 -5.07 0.14
C GLU A 154 -24.87 -5.37 -1.23
N LYS A 155 -24.70 -6.58 -1.77
CA LYS A 155 -25.21 -7.00 -3.08
C LYS A 155 -26.04 -8.28 -2.99
N ALA A 156 -26.82 -8.43 -1.91
CA ALA A 156 -27.75 -9.53 -1.73
C ALA A 156 -28.66 -9.69 -2.97
N GLY A 157 -28.68 -10.90 -3.54
CA GLY A 157 -29.50 -11.23 -4.72
C GLY A 157 -28.93 -10.77 -6.07
N LYS A 158 -27.92 -9.88 -6.11
CA LYS A 158 -27.31 -9.41 -7.36
C LYS A 158 -26.00 -10.10 -7.69
N ILE A 159 -25.15 -10.32 -6.69
CA ILE A 159 -23.85 -10.98 -6.86
C ILE A 159 -23.68 -12.04 -5.78
N GLN A 160 -23.36 -13.26 -6.18
CA GLN A 160 -23.09 -14.36 -5.27
C GLN A 160 -21.80 -15.08 -5.63
N ILE A 161 -21.01 -15.42 -4.62
CA ILE A 161 -19.83 -16.27 -4.80
C ILE A 161 -20.24 -17.71 -4.51
N SER A 162 -19.94 -18.62 -5.44
CA SER A 162 -20.29 -20.03 -5.28
C SER A 162 -19.59 -20.65 -4.06
N THR A 163 -20.24 -21.60 -3.38
CA THR A 163 -19.67 -22.25 -2.19
C THR A 163 -18.33 -22.92 -2.48
N GLY A 164 -18.21 -23.56 -3.65
CA GLY A 164 -16.95 -24.16 -4.11
C GLY A 164 -15.84 -23.12 -4.30
N ALA A 165 -16.17 -21.95 -4.88
CA ALA A 165 -15.20 -20.86 -5.04
C ALA A 165 -14.74 -20.30 -3.69
N LYS A 166 -15.66 -20.09 -2.73
CA LYS A 166 -15.31 -19.63 -1.37
C LYS A 166 -14.33 -20.58 -0.70
N LYS A 167 -14.66 -21.89 -0.71
CA LYS A 167 -13.80 -22.91 -0.09
C LYS A 167 -12.42 -22.94 -0.74
N TRP A 168 -12.37 -22.95 -2.07
CA TRP A 168 -11.12 -22.97 -2.83
C TRP A 168 -10.22 -21.77 -2.52
N VAL A 169 -10.78 -20.55 -2.45
CA VAL A 169 -10.00 -19.34 -2.12
C VAL A 169 -9.48 -19.39 -0.68
N LEU A 170 -10.30 -19.85 0.26
CA LEU A 170 -9.90 -19.95 1.67
C LEU A 170 -8.81 -21.01 1.88
N ASP A 171 -8.92 -22.16 1.23
CA ASP A 171 -7.92 -23.23 1.28
C ASP A 171 -6.56 -22.71 0.76
N ARG A 172 -6.55 -21.94 -0.34
CA ARG A 172 -5.33 -21.29 -0.85
C ARG A 172 -4.78 -20.18 0.04
N ALA A 173 -5.66 -19.39 0.65
CA ALA A 173 -5.24 -18.35 1.58
C ALA A 173 -4.54 -18.96 2.81
N ALA A 174 -5.03 -20.12 3.27
CA ALA A 174 -4.51 -20.89 4.39
C ALA A 174 -3.24 -21.68 4.04
N SER A 175 -3.10 -22.20 2.82
CA SER A 175 -1.91 -22.98 2.40
C SER A 175 -0.62 -22.17 2.33
N GLY A 176 -0.71 -20.84 2.34
CA GLY A 176 0.45 -19.95 2.25
C GLY A 176 1.06 -19.85 0.84
N GLU A 177 0.47 -20.51 -0.16
CA GLU A 177 0.90 -20.47 -1.56
C GLU A 177 0.88 -19.05 -2.16
N SER A 178 0.08 -18.15 -1.59
CA SER A 178 -0.08 -16.78 -2.09
C SER A 178 0.28 -15.77 -1.01
N GLN A 179 1.44 -15.10 -1.16
CA GLN A 179 1.91 -14.01 -0.30
C GLN A 179 1.18 -12.69 -0.61
N MET A 180 -0.15 -12.73 -0.62
CA MET A 180 -0.97 -11.57 -0.95
C MET A 180 -1.10 -10.64 0.25
N ASN A 181 -0.94 -9.34 0.02
CA ASN A 181 -1.31 -8.32 0.99
C ASN A 181 -2.82 -8.00 0.93
N GLY A 182 -3.30 -7.14 1.84
CA GLY A 182 -4.73 -6.78 1.88
C GLY A 182 -5.22 -6.09 0.60
N ARG A 183 -4.38 -5.29 -0.08
CA ARG A 183 -4.71 -4.65 -1.36
C ARG A 183 -4.83 -5.70 -2.47
N ASP A 184 -3.93 -6.68 -2.51
CA ASP A 184 -3.97 -7.76 -3.50
C ASP A 184 -5.24 -8.59 -3.35
N ILE A 185 -5.60 -8.96 -2.11
CA ILE A 185 -6.84 -9.71 -1.82
C ILE A 185 -8.07 -8.94 -2.30
N ARG A 186 -8.15 -7.65 -1.95
CA ARG A 186 -9.23 -6.77 -2.37
C ARG A 186 -9.31 -6.66 -3.90
N ASN A 187 -8.19 -6.39 -4.55
CA ASN A 187 -8.11 -6.25 -6.01
C ASN A 187 -8.46 -7.58 -6.70
N ALA A 188 -8.04 -8.71 -6.13
CA ALA A 188 -8.34 -10.02 -6.68
C ALA A 188 -9.84 -10.33 -6.63
N LEU A 189 -10.49 -10.09 -5.48
CA LEU A 189 -11.94 -10.23 -5.35
C LEU A 189 -12.66 -9.34 -6.37
N GLN A 190 -12.27 -8.07 -6.42
CA GLN A 190 -12.91 -7.09 -7.28
C GLN A 190 -12.78 -7.47 -8.77
N THR A 191 -11.61 -7.98 -9.16
CA THR A 191 -11.36 -8.44 -10.53
C THR A 191 -12.14 -9.71 -10.84
N ALA A 192 -12.26 -10.64 -9.88
CA ALA A 192 -13.05 -11.86 -10.06
C ALA A 192 -14.55 -11.54 -10.26
N ILE A 193 -15.08 -10.58 -9.51
CA ILE A 193 -16.45 -10.06 -9.71
C ILE A 193 -16.58 -9.43 -11.10
N THR A 194 -15.64 -8.56 -11.48
CA THR A 194 -15.66 -7.88 -12.79
C THR A 194 -15.62 -8.89 -13.95
N LEU A 195 -14.87 -9.99 -13.81
CA LEU A 195 -14.84 -11.06 -14.80
C LEU A 195 -16.20 -11.76 -14.90
N ALA A 196 -16.80 -12.11 -13.75
CA ALA A 196 -18.10 -12.77 -13.73
C ALA A 196 -19.20 -11.89 -14.34
N GLU A 197 -19.21 -10.60 -14.02
CA GLU A 197 -20.14 -9.62 -14.59
C GLU A 197 -19.96 -9.53 -16.11
N ALA A 198 -18.72 -9.43 -16.59
CA ALA A 198 -18.45 -9.34 -18.03
C ALA A 198 -18.84 -10.60 -18.80
N GLU A 199 -18.71 -11.79 -18.20
CA GLU A 199 -19.15 -13.05 -18.81
C GLU A 199 -20.68 -13.13 -18.90
N HIS A 200 -21.41 -12.62 -17.89
CA HIS A 200 -22.87 -12.56 -17.92
C HIS A 200 -23.38 -11.50 -18.90
N GLU A 201 -22.70 -10.34 -19.05
CA GLU A 201 -23.08 -9.33 -20.04
C GLU A 201 -22.91 -9.78 -21.50
N GLU A 202 -22.12 -10.83 -21.75
CA GLU A 202 -21.97 -11.44 -23.09
C GLU A 202 -23.08 -12.45 -23.40
N ASP A 203 -23.87 -12.85 -22.41
CA ASP A 203 -25.05 -13.71 -22.59
C ASP A 203 -26.24 -12.86 -23.10
N PRO A 204 -26.80 -13.16 -24.30
CA PRO A 204 -27.92 -12.41 -24.87
C PRO A 204 -29.19 -12.42 -24.00
N ASP A 205 -29.35 -13.43 -23.13
CA ASP A 205 -30.52 -13.59 -22.27
C ASP A 205 -30.32 -12.99 -20.86
N PHE A 206 -29.18 -12.35 -20.60
CA PHE A 206 -28.87 -11.80 -19.29
C PHE A 206 -29.67 -10.52 -18.98
N ASP A 207 -30.56 -10.63 -17.99
CA ASP A 207 -31.27 -9.50 -17.40
C ASP A 207 -30.66 -9.16 -16.03
N ALA A 208 -29.94 -8.04 -15.96
CA ALA A 208 -29.25 -7.58 -14.76
C ALA A 208 -30.17 -7.24 -13.57
N GLU A 209 -31.48 -7.08 -13.79
CA GLU A 209 -32.45 -6.89 -12.71
C GLU A 209 -33.03 -8.21 -12.19
N LYS A 210 -33.04 -9.26 -13.02
CA LYS A 210 -33.65 -10.56 -12.68
C LYS A 210 -32.64 -11.66 -12.37
N MET A 211 -31.41 -11.55 -12.87
CA MET A 211 -30.39 -12.59 -12.74
C MET A 211 -29.31 -12.21 -11.74
N THR A 212 -28.90 -13.20 -10.95
CA THR A 212 -27.78 -13.10 -10.03
C THR A 212 -26.48 -13.49 -10.73
N VAL A 213 -25.48 -12.62 -10.67
CA VAL A 213 -24.13 -12.93 -11.18
C VAL A 213 -23.44 -13.92 -10.23
N ILE A 214 -23.07 -15.09 -10.75
CA ILE A 214 -22.37 -16.12 -9.98
C ILE A 214 -20.86 -16.04 -10.22
N VAL A 215 -20.12 -15.70 -9.18
CA VAL A 215 -18.65 -15.74 -9.19
C VAL A 215 -18.18 -17.15 -8.86
N GLY A 216 -17.84 -17.91 -9.90
CA GLY A 216 -17.25 -19.25 -9.81
C GLY A 216 -15.74 -19.29 -9.52
N GLN A 217 -15.23 -20.50 -9.31
CA GLN A 217 -13.82 -20.77 -9.02
C GLN A 217 -12.90 -20.36 -10.17
N SER A 218 -13.35 -20.56 -11.42
CA SER A 218 -12.61 -20.21 -12.64
C SER A 218 -12.18 -18.74 -12.64
N HIS A 219 -13.06 -17.83 -12.21
CA HIS A 219 -12.76 -16.40 -12.12
C HIS A 219 -11.63 -16.12 -11.13
N PHE A 220 -11.70 -16.69 -9.92
CA PHE A 220 -10.66 -16.51 -8.91
C PHE A 220 -9.34 -17.13 -9.37
N GLN A 221 -9.37 -18.32 -9.96
CA GLN A 221 -8.18 -18.99 -10.45
C GLN A 221 -7.47 -18.15 -11.51
N ARG A 222 -8.21 -17.60 -12.48
CA ARG A 222 -7.64 -16.73 -13.51
C ARG A 222 -6.97 -15.50 -12.91
N VAL A 223 -7.57 -14.89 -11.89
CA VAL A 223 -7.04 -13.67 -11.25
C VAL A 223 -5.83 -13.96 -10.39
N LEU A 224 -5.88 -15.03 -9.58
CA LEU A 224 -4.77 -15.43 -8.73
C LEU A 224 -3.56 -15.89 -9.56
N ASP A 225 -3.78 -16.58 -10.68
CA ASP A 225 -2.69 -16.98 -11.59
C ASP A 225 -1.97 -15.76 -12.18
N ILE A 226 -2.72 -14.73 -12.59
CA ILE A 226 -2.15 -13.48 -13.11
C ILE A 226 -1.37 -12.76 -12.00
N THR A 227 -1.95 -12.69 -10.80
CA THR A 227 -1.36 -12.00 -9.65
C THR A 227 -0.06 -12.69 -9.22
N ASN A 228 -0.06 -14.01 -9.09
CA ASN A 228 1.11 -14.79 -8.70
C ASN A 228 2.22 -14.75 -9.76
N LYS A 229 1.88 -14.78 -11.06
CA LYS A 229 2.86 -14.58 -12.14
C LYS A 229 3.50 -13.20 -12.07
N PHE A 230 2.72 -12.16 -11.78
CA PHE A 230 3.23 -10.81 -11.64
C PHE A 230 4.18 -10.68 -10.44
N HIS A 231 3.78 -11.18 -9.26
CA HIS A 231 4.66 -11.17 -8.08
C HIS A 231 5.96 -11.94 -8.33
N SER A 232 5.89 -13.11 -8.96
CA SER A 232 7.07 -13.89 -9.34
C SER A 232 7.99 -13.10 -10.27
N TYR A 233 7.43 -12.44 -11.29
CA TYR A 233 8.21 -11.61 -12.21
C TYR A 233 8.89 -10.43 -11.50
N VAL A 234 8.14 -9.69 -10.67
CA VAL A 234 8.68 -8.54 -9.90
C VAL A 234 9.76 -9.00 -8.94
N TYR A 235 9.53 -10.11 -8.23
CA TYR A 235 10.49 -10.69 -7.28
C TYR A 235 11.80 -11.12 -7.96
N VAL A 236 11.70 -11.83 -9.10
CA VAL A 236 12.87 -12.22 -9.90
C VAL A 236 13.61 -10.98 -10.41
N GLN A 237 12.90 -9.95 -10.86
CA GLN A 237 13.52 -8.70 -11.31
C GLN A 237 14.15 -7.90 -10.17
N SER A 238 13.56 -7.89 -8.98
CA SER A 238 14.15 -7.22 -7.81
C SER A 238 15.43 -7.90 -7.37
N ILE A 239 15.47 -9.25 -7.35
CA ILE A 239 16.70 -10.00 -7.08
C ILE A 239 17.75 -9.69 -8.14
N ARG A 240 17.40 -9.70 -9.43
CA ARG A 240 18.35 -9.38 -10.50
C ARG A 240 18.93 -7.97 -10.35
N ARG A 241 18.12 -6.98 -9.98
CA ARG A 241 18.60 -5.61 -9.69
C ARG A 241 19.49 -5.55 -8.46
N GLU A 242 19.20 -6.34 -7.42
CA GLU A 242 20.05 -6.42 -6.23
C GLU A 242 21.39 -7.07 -6.53
N ASP A 243 21.39 -8.13 -7.35
CA ASP A 243 22.60 -8.78 -7.85
C ASP A 243 23.38 -7.91 -8.84
N GLU A 244 22.71 -7.07 -9.64
CA GLU A 244 23.34 -6.06 -10.48
C GLU A 244 23.99 -4.95 -9.64
N ARG A 245 23.32 -4.51 -8.55
CA ARG A 245 23.91 -3.57 -7.58
C ARG A 245 25.11 -4.18 -6.85
N LYS A 246 25.05 -5.46 -6.45
CA LYS A 246 26.17 -6.21 -5.86
C LYS A 246 27.31 -6.41 -6.86
N ARG A 247 27.00 -6.70 -8.13
CA ARG A 247 27.99 -6.78 -9.22
C ARG A 247 28.61 -5.43 -9.57
N ALA A 248 27.85 -4.33 -9.49
CA ALA A 248 28.37 -2.98 -9.65
C ALA A 248 29.27 -2.57 -8.47
N ALA A 249 28.96 -3.00 -7.25
CA ALA A 249 29.84 -2.84 -6.09
C ALA A 249 31.14 -3.66 -6.22
N ALA A 250 31.06 -4.88 -6.76
CA ALA A 250 32.22 -5.74 -7.01
C ALA A 250 33.14 -5.25 -8.15
N ARG A 251 32.64 -4.38 -9.05
CA ARG A 251 33.41 -3.81 -10.17
C ARG A 251 34.22 -2.56 -9.81
N GLN A 252 34.25 -2.14 -8.54
CA GLN A 252 35.00 -0.95 -8.07
C GLN A 252 34.69 0.36 -8.82
N ASP A 253 33.47 0.55 -9.33
CA ASP A 253 33.03 1.84 -9.94
C ASP A 253 32.74 2.94 -8.87
N ARG A 254 33.23 2.78 -7.63
CA ARG A 254 33.28 3.82 -6.60
C ARG A 254 34.63 3.78 -5.89
N ASN A 255 35.28 4.94 -5.82
CA ASN A 255 36.63 5.14 -5.35
C ASN A 255 36.59 5.96 -4.06
N ASP A 256 36.40 5.28 -2.92
CA ASP A 256 36.37 5.91 -1.61
C ASP A 256 37.11 4.98 -0.63
N TYR A 257 38.42 5.21 -0.52
CA TYR A 257 39.34 4.59 0.43
C TYR A 257 38.99 4.99 1.87
N TRP A 258 38.93 4.02 2.79
CA TRP A 258 39.30 4.25 4.19
C TRP A 258 40.11 3.06 4.72
N HIS A 259 41.32 3.39 5.16
CA HIS A 259 42.36 2.51 5.67
C HIS A 259 41.94 1.76 6.94
N MET A 260 42.35 0.50 7.01
CA MET A 260 42.54 -0.24 8.27
C MET A 260 43.72 0.36 9.04
N GLU A 261 43.51 0.65 10.32
CA GLU A 261 44.40 0.38 11.47
C GLU A 261 44.33 1.47 12.55
N SER A 262 43.89 1.08 13.75
CA SER A 262 44.64 1.17 15.03
C SER A 262 43.68 0.80 16.17
N GLN A 263 43.79 -0.43 16.68
CA GLN A 263 44.38 -0.78 18.00
C GLN A 263 43.39 -0.65 19.18
N ALA A 264 42.80 -1.79 19.56
CA ALA A 264 42.61 -2.21 20.97
C ALA A 264 43.96 -2.80 21.43
N ASP A 265 44.49 -2.69 22.64
CA ASP A 265 44.03 -2.43 24.02
C ASP A 265 45.27 -1.95 24.82
N PRO A 266 45.19 -1.59 26.12
CA PRO A 266 44.03 -1.23 26.94
C PRO A 266 44.06 0.23 27.45
#